data_AF-W7YAP9-F1
#
_entry.id   AF-W7YAP9-F1
#
_cell.length_a   1.000
_cell.length_b   1.000
_cell.length_c   1.000
_cell.angle_alpha   90.00
_cell.angle_beta   90.00
_cell.angle_gamma   90.00
#
_symmetry.space_group_name_H-M   'P 1'
#
loop_
_entity.id
_entity.type
_entity.pdbx_description
1 polymer ?
#
loop_
_entity_poly.entity_id
_entity_poly.type
_entity_poly.pdbx_seq_one_letter_code
_entity_poly.pdbx_strand_id
1 'polypeptide(L)'
;MMIDFREIPQANKSNGGQDRFEQFACDFLETIGFKIIRRPDRGPDGKKDLIVSDTRTGVSGETTIKWLVSCKHFAHSDNSVKDTDEPDIYDRVLKHNCQGFLGFYSTLPSSTLSDKLYALRDRIEGTTYDSTRIERELLSCNQKERLLASYFPDSNDKYRQSIYIDKSNQKDENNKLTLTMTEEDVFQITKTAIIILEIEKIREEYFEASWDDKKNVLNKLYRFPDHSNERIASAIFDFLEDVAHLTSVKIPSDIAGSIHSLVLTLFPSSYNNDTKKRIENGKKCVYIGYILAYDAFIHLNNLKIAEYGLSILKFVYREGKRKNMQELNDYVLEQYQELEQTLDRPERNDLVNAKELVRIFKDDLETKDLIFPELPNHLLQLTIKND
;
A
#
# COMPACT_ATOMS: atom_id res chain seq x y z
N MET A 1 19.56 -9.76 -16.51
CA MET A 1 19.06 -8.38 -16.62
C MET A 1 17.69 -8.45 -17.21
N MET A 2 16.73 -7.91 -16.47
CA MET A 2 15.36 -7.73 -16.90
C MET A 2 15.18 -6.41 -17.67
N ILE A 3 16.16 -5.50 -17.57
CA ILE A 3 16.16 -4.20 -18.25
C ILE A 3 17.26 -4.18 -19.32
N ASP A 4 16.88 -3.84 -20.55
CA ASP A 4 17.80 -3.67 -21.67
C ASP A 4 18.16 -2.20 -21.84
N PHE A 5 19.36 -1.81 -21.39
CA PHE A 5 19.84 -0.44 -21.53
C PHE A 5 20.00 0.02 -22.98
N ARG A 6 20.01 -0.89 -23.96
CA ARG A 6 20.08 -0.53 -25.40
C ARG A 6 18.80 0.15 -25.90
N GLU A 7 17.72 0.12 -25.14
CA GLU A 7 16.48 0.86 -25.47
C GLU A 7 16.66 2.38 -25.38
N ILE A 8 17.61 2.83 -24.55
CA ILE A 8 18.00 4.23 -24.53
C ILE A 8 18.93 4.46 -25.75
N PRO A 9 18.66 5.46 -26.62
CA PRO A 9 19.49 5.72 -27.79
C PRO A 9 20.91 6.15 -27.42
N GLN A 10 21.89 5.74 -28.22
CA GLN A 10 23.26 6.21 -28.08
C GLN A 10 23.40 7.70 -28.41
N ALA A 11 24.17 8.42 -27.59
CA ALA A 11 24.44 9.85 -27.74
C ALA A 11 25.05 10.26 -29.10
N ASN A 12 25.66 9.34 -29.85
CA ASN A 12 26.38 9.66 -31.09
C ASN A 12 25.55 9.58 -32.38
N LYS A 13 24.24 9.32 -32.29
CA LYS A 13 23.34 9.31 -33.47
C LYS A 13 22.57 10.64 -33.54
N SER A 14 22.63 11.34 -34.66
CA SER A 14 22.09 12.68 -34.91
C SER A 14 20.55 12.74 -35.03
N ASN A 15 19.83 12.04 -34.15
CA ASN A 15 18.37 11.93 -34.16
C ASN A 15 17.69 12.58 -32.93
N GLY A 16 18.33 13.56 -32.29
CA GLY A 16 17.71 14.38 -31.23
C GLY A 16 17.52 13.70 -29.86
N GLY A 17 17.80 12.41 -29.73
CA GLY A 17 17.71 11.63 -28.48
C GLY A 17 19.03 11.47 -27.72
N GLN A 18 20.01 12.36 -27.96
CA GLN A 18 21.37 12.19 -27.44
C GLN A 18 21.46 12.29 -25.91
N ASP A 19 20.57 13.07 -25.29
CA ASP A 19 20.58 13.35 -23.84
C ASP A 19 19.63 12.45 -23.02
N ARG A 20 19.09 11.40 -23.66
CA ARG A 20 18.03 10.58 -23.05
C ARG A 20 18.57 9.77 -21.87
N PHE A 21 19.86 9.44 -21.87
CA PHE A 21 20.48 8.72 -20.75
C PHE A 21 20.72 9.65 -19.55
N GLU A 22 21.10 10.91 -19.75
CA GLU A 22 21.21 11.90 -18.66
C GLU A 22 19.83 12.28 -18.10
N GLN A 23 18.80 12.35 -18.94
CA GLN A 23 17.41 12.54 -18.50
C GLN A 23 16.95 11.37 -17.62
N PHE A 24 17.21 10.13 -18.05
CA PHE A 24 16.95 8.94 -17.24
C PHE A 24 17.68 9.00 -15.90
N ALA A 25 18.97 9.32 -15.90
CA ALA A 25 19.76 9.44 -14.68
C ALA A 25 19.18 10.49 -13.71
N CYS A 26 18.75 11.64 -14.23
CA CYS A 26 18.10 12.69 -13.45
C CYS A 26 16.82 12.19 -12.78
N ASP A 27 15.90 11.62 -13.56
CA ASP A 27 14.61 11.14 -13.05
C ASP A 27 14.76 9.95 -12.08
N PHE A 28 15.73 9.07 -12.35
CA PHE A 28 16.06 7.93 -11.48
C PHE A 28 16.60 8.41 -10.13
N LEU A 29 17.60 9.31 -10.13
CA LEU A 29 18.21 9.82 -8.91
C LEU A 29 17.19 10.60 -8.06
N GLU A 30 16.32 11.39 -8.69
CA GLU A 30 15.21 12.08 -8.01
C GLU A 30 14.26 11.09 -7.35
N THR A 31 13.95 9.99 -8.03
CA THR A 31 13.03 8.95 -7.53
C THR A 31 13.58 8.19 -6.32
N ILE A 32 14.89 7.96 -6.24
CA ILE A 32 15.52 7.26 -5.11
C ILE A 32 15.89 8.21 -3.95
N GLY A 33 15.52 9.49 -4.05
CA GLY A 33 15.60 10.46 -2.94
C GLY A 33 16.71 11.51 -3.03
N PHE A 34 17.48 11.57 -4.13
CA PHE A 34 18.41 12.69 -4.33
C PHE A 34 17.65 13.96 -4.71
N LYS A 35 18.10 15.10 -4.20
CA LYS A 35 17.61 16.41 -4.63
C LYS A 35 18.41 16.89 -5.84
N ILE A 36 17.74 17.17 -6.94
CA ILE A 36 18.38 17.69 -8.16
C ILE A 36 18.76 19.16 -7.96
N ILE A 37 20.06 19.47 -8.00
CA ILE A 37 20.56 20.85 -7.86
C ILE A 37 20.73 21.49 -9.24
N ARG A 38 21.19 20.72 -10.24
CA ARG A 38 21.26 21.15 -11.64
C ARG A 38 20.89 19.98 -12.55
N ARG A 39 19.95 20.26 -13.47
CA ARG A 39 19.52 19.34 -14.52
C ARG A 39 20.53 19.35 -15.70
N PRO A 40 20.46 18.37 -16.62
CA PRO A 40 21.29 18.36 -17.82
C PRO A 40 21.00 19.57 -18.73
N ASP A 41 22.05 20.25 -19.20
CA ASP A 41 21.96 21.41 -20.10
C ASP A 41 22.68 21.14 -21.42
N ARG A 42 22.16 21.66 -22.55
CA ARG A 42 22.83 21.58 -23.87
C ARG A 42 23.76 22.78 -24.08
N GLY A 43 25.07 22.55 -24.13
CA GLY A 43 26.06 23.58 -24.45
C GLY A 43 27.52 23.11 -24.31
N PRO A 44 28.53 23.94 -24.65
CA PRO A 44 29.93 23.65 -24.42
C PRO A 44 30.25 23.78 -22.92
N ASP A 45 29.63 22.91 -22.12
CA ASP A 45 29.82 22.87 -20.68
C ASP A 45 30.81 21.75 -20.38
N GLY A 46 31.80 22.05 -19.53
CA GLY A 46 33.06 21.29 -19.42
C GLY A 46 32.93 19.86 -18.88
N LYS A 47 32.29 18.96 -19.64
CA LYS A 47 32.02 17.55 -19.33
C LYS A 47 31.27 17.39 -18.00
N LYS A 48 30.13 18.07 -17.85
CA LYS A 48 29.24 17.92 -16.70
C LYS A 48 27.90 17.42 -17.19
N ASP A 49 27.39 16.39 -16.51
CA ASP A 49 26.13 15.77 -16.94
C ASP A 49 25.00 16.19 -15.99
N LEU A 50 25.19 16.12 -14.66
CA LEU A 50 24.23 16.64 -13.67
C LEU A 50 24.86 16.85 -12.28
N ILE A 51 24.21 17.65 -11.41
CA ILE A 51 24.61 17.83 -9.99
C ILE A 51 23.42 17.53 -9.08
N VAL A 52 23.62 16.64 -8.13
CA VAL A 52 22.61 16.27 -7.13
C VAL A 52 23.12 16.49 -5.71
N SER A 53 22.22 16.58 -4.74
CA SER A 53 22.56 16.57 -3.33
C SER A 53 21.85 15.44 -2.60
N ASP A 54 22.60 14.77 -1.73
CA ASP A 54 22.13 13.73 -0.81
C ASP A 54 22.10 14.31 0.60
N THR A 55 20.95 14.27 1.27
CA THR A 55 20.80 14.71 2.67
C THR A 55 20.70 13.49 3.56
N ARG A 56 21.71 13.28 4.40
CA ARG A 56 21.80 12.15 5.32
C ARG A 56 21.44 12.62 6.73
N THR A 57 20.38 12.06 7.29
CA THR A 57 19.95 12.34 8.67
C THR A 57 20.58 11.31 9.61
N GLY A 58 21.36 11.77 10.58
CA GLY A 58 21.94 10.96 11.63
C GLY A 58 21.56 11.46 13.02
N VAL A 59 21.99 10.75 14.06
CA VAL A 59 21.74 11.11 15.47
C VAL A 59 22.22 12.53 15.81
N SER A 60 23.27 13.00 15.13
CA SER A 60 23.89 14.32 15.34
C SER A 60 23.39 15.43 14.41
N GLY A 61 22.35 15.18 13.60
CA GLY A 61 21.78 16.16 12.67
C GLY A 61 21.86 15.73 11.20
N GLU A 62 21.67 16.70 10.30
CA GLU A 62 21.62 16.47 8.85
C GLU A 62 22.95 16.87 8.18
N THR A 63 23.50 15.98 7.36
CA THR A 63 24.67 16.27 6.52
C THR A 63 24.24 16.25 5.06
N THR A 64 24.51 17.33 4.33
CA THR A 64 24.21 17.41 2.88
C THR A 64 25.49 17.30 2.07
N ILE A 65 25.56 16.32 1.16
CA ILE A 65 26.70 16.08 0.27
C ILE A 65 26.28 16.41 -1.16
N LYS A 66 27.04 17.26 -1.87
CA LYS A 66 26.83 17.52 -3.30
C LYS A 66 27.67 16.58 -4.13
N TRP A 67 27.02 15.92 -5.08
CA TRP A 67 27.61 14.95 -5.98
C TRP A 67 27.70 15.52 -7.38
N LEU A 68 28.90 15.47 -7.95
CA LEU A 68 29.09 15.61 -9.39
C LEU A 68 28.76 14.27 -10.03
N VAL A 69 27.75 14.25 -10.89
CA VAL A 69 27.33 13.02 -11.57
C VAL A 69 27.84 13.02 -13.00
N SER A 70 28.39 11.88 -13.40
CA SER A 70 28.91 11.64 -14.75
C SER A 70 28.20 10.43 -15.36
N CYS A 71 27.55 10.63 -16.49
CA CYS A 71 26.73 9.63 -17.17
C CYS A 71 27.51 9.03 -18.35
N LYS A 72 27.62 7.70 -18.40
CA LYS A 72 28.25 6.99 -19.54
C LYS A 72 27.36 5.88 -20.05
N HIS A 73 27.00 5.97 -21.33
CA HIS A 73 26.13 5.02 -21.99
C HIS A 73 26.88 4.19 -23.05
N PHE A 74 27.32 2.98 -22.65
CA PHE A 74 28.05 2.04 -23.50
C PHE A 74 27.32 0.71 -23.74
N ALA A 75 26.03 0.61 -23.40
CA ALA A 75 25.26 -0.63 -23.59
C ALA A 75 25.17 -1.10 -25.06
N HIS A 76 25.35 -0.18 -26.02
CA HIS A 76 25.35 -0.51 -27.46
C HIS A 76 26.68 -1.08 -27.96
N SER A 77 27.78 -0.88 -27.23
CA SER A 77 29.13 -1.30 -27.62
C SER A 77 29.69 -2.41 -26.74
N ASP A 78 28.98 -2.80 -25.68
CA ASP A 78 29.40 -3.73 -24.61
C ASP A 78 30.77 -3.39 -24.00
N ASN A 79 31.22 -2.14 -24.18
CA ASN A 79 32.47 -1.67 -23.61
C ASN A 79 32.28 -1.29 -22.15
N SER A 80 33.29 -1.59 -21.34
CA SER A 80 33.41 -1.04 -19.99
C SER A 80 33.80 0.44 -20.02
N VAL A 81 33.40 1.18 -18.99
CA VAL A 81 33.81 2.58 -18.82
C VAL A 81 35.26 2.63 -18.35
N LYS A 82 36.13 3.28 -19.12
CA LYS A 82 37.58 3.33 -18.86
C LYS A 82 37.97 4.59 -18.09
N ASP A 83 39.17 4.56 -17.54
CA ASP A 83 39.82 5.72 -16.91
C ASP A 83 40.00 6.90 -17.89
N THR A 84 40.16 6.63 -19.17
CA THR A 84 40.20 7.64 -20.25
C THR A 84 38.85 8.29 -20.50
N ASP A 85 37.75 7.61 -20.19
CA ASP A 85 36.39 8.14 -20.34
C ASP A 85 36.03 9.09 -19.18
N GLU A 86 36.70 8.91 -18.03
CA GLU A 86 36.59 9.73 -16.82
C GLU A 86 37.94 10.38 -16.45
N PRO A 87 38.47 11.29 -17.28
CA PRO A 87 39.68 12.01 -16.95
C PRO A 87 39.42 13.01 -15.81
N ASP A 88 40.44 13.24 -14.98
CA ASP A 88 40.51 14.35 -14.03
C ASP A 88 39.31 14.46 -13.05
N ILE A 89 38.84 13.32 -12.52
CA ILE A 89 37.68 13.24 -11.60
C ILE A 89 37.81 14.23 -10.44
N TYR A 90 38.96 14.26 -9.75
CA TYR A 90 39.19 15.13 -8.59
C TYR A 90 39.08 16.61 -8.95
N ASP A 91 39.72 17.03 -10.04
CA ASP A 91 39.72 18.43 -10.48
C ASP A 91 38.32 18.87 -10.91
N ARG A 92 37.54 17.98 -11.54
CA ARG A 92 36.14 18.24 -11.90
C ARG A 92 35.26 18.41 -10.66
N VAL A 93 35.42 17.56 -9.64
CA VAL A 93 34.67 17.67 -8.37
C VAL A 93 34.94 19.00 -7.69
N LEU A 94 36.22 19.40 -7.59
CA LEU A 94 36.61 20.69 -7.01
C LEU A 94 36.10 21.88 -7.83
N LYS A 95 36.26 21.84 -9.16
CA LYS A 95 35.80 22.90 -10.07
C LYS A 95 34.29 23.17 -9.94
N HIS A 96 33.51 22.16 -9.54
CA HIS A 96 32.06 22.28 -9.36
C HIS A 96 31.61 22.44 -7.91
N ASN A 97 32.53 22.61 -6.97
CA ASN A 97 32.26 22.72 -5.53
C ASN A 97 31.40 21.55 -5.01
N CYS A 98 31.64 20.36 -5.56
CA CYS A 98 31.05 19.11 -5.10
C CYS A 98 31.96 18.44 -4.06
N GLN A 99 31.40 17.58 -3.23
CA GLN A 99 32.11 16.80 -2.22
C GLN A 99 32.28 15.33 -2.64
N GLY A 100 31.48 14.88 -3.61
CA GLY A 100 31.54 13.51 -4.12
C GLY A 100 31.41 13.41 -5.63
N PHE A 101 31.84 12.27 -6.14
CA PHE A 101 31.67 11.84 -7.52
C PHE A 101 30.73 10.64 -7.61
N LEU A 102 29.74 10.71 -8.49
CA LEU A 102 28.80 9.63 -8.77
C LEU A 102 28.89 9.24 -10.25
N GLY A 103 29.43 8.05 -10.51
CA GLY A 103 29.44 7.48 -11.85
C GLY A 103 28.10 6.79 -12.14
N PHE A 104 27.39 7.20 -13.18
CA PHE A 104 26.12 6.60 -13.61
C PHE A 104 26.30 5.92 -14.97
N TYR A 105 26.46 4.60 -14.98
CA TYR A 105 26.98 3.85 -16.11
C TYR A 105 26.01 2.76 -16.55
N SER A 106 25.75 2.68 -17.87
CA SER A 106 24.93 1.60 -18.42
C SER A 106 25.69 0.28 -18.58
N THR A 107 26.98 0.23 -18.23
CA THR A 107 27.86 -0.95 -18.24
C THR A 107 28.79 -0.88 -17.02
N LEU A 108 29.59 -1.93 -16.80
CA LEU A 108 30.54 -1.97 -15.69
C LEU A 108 31.72 -1.01 -15.93
N PRO A 109 32.25 -0.35 -14.89
CA PRO A 109 33.54 0.33 -14.97
C PRO A 109 34.67 -0.68 -15.15
N SER A 110 35.77 -0.26 -15.80
CA SER A 110 36.99 -1.06 -15.86
C SER A 110 37.63 -1.20 -14.48
N SER A 111 38.50 -2.21 -14.31
CA SER A 111 39.32 -2.35 -13.10
C SER A 111 40.17 -1.10 -12.87
N THR A 112 40.75 -0.55 -13.94
CA THR A 112 41.57 0.68 -13.86
C THR A 112 40.79 1.89 -13.36
N LEU A 113 39.54 2.08 -13.78
CA LEU A 113 38.69 3.16 -13.28
C LEU A 113 38.28 2.92 -11.83
N SER A 114 38.00 1.67 -11.46
CA SER A 114 37.66 1.29 -10.08
C SER A 114 38.82 1.54 -9.13
N ASP A 115 40.05 1.19 -9.52
CA ASP A 115 41.27 1.47 -8.76
C ASP A 115 41.51 2.98 -8.60
N LYS A 116 41.26 3.76 -9.65
CA LYS A 116 41.34 5.23 -9.63
C LYS A 116 40.34 5.84 -8.65
N LEU A 117 39.09 5.37 -8.64
CA LEU A 117 38.07 5.83 -7.70
C LEU A 117 38.42 5.44 -6.26
N TYR A 118 38.92 4.22 -6.05
CA TYR A 118 39.36 3.76 -4.74
C TYR A 118 40.52 4.59 -4.20
N ALA A 119 41.49 4.96 -5.04
CA ALA A 119 42.61 5.83 -4.66
C ALA A 119 42.17 7.25 -4.27
N LEU A 120 41.00 7.71 -4.74
CA LEU A 120 40.46 9.04 -4.45
C LEU A 120 39.54 9.08 -3.22
N ARG A 121 39.20 7.93 -2.62
CA ARG A 121 38.23 7.82 -1.51
C ARG A 121 38.59 8.64 -0.27
N ASP A 122 39.89 8.87 -0.04
CA ASP A 122 40.37 9.63 1.13
C ASP A 122 40.29 11.15 0.88
N ARG A 123 39.94 11.58 -0.34
CA ARG A 123 39.89 12.99 -0.76
C ARG A 123 38.48 13.44 -1.13
N ILE A 124 37.71 12.56 -1.75
CA ILE A 124 36.33 12.82 -2.19
C ILE A 124 35.47 11.58 -1.94
N GLU A 125 34.18 11.80 -1.74
CA GLU A 125 33.21 10.71 -1.70
C GLU A 125 33.08 10.10 -3.10
N GLY A 126 32.95 8.77 -3.19
CA GLY A 126 32.91 8.06 -4.47
C GLY A 126 31.86 6.98 -4.48
N THR A 127 30.96 7.01 -5.46
CA THR A 127 30.00 5.92 -5.68
C THR A 127 29.74 5.69 -7.17
N THR A 128 29.38 4.46 -7.53
CA THR A 128 29.03 4.10 -8.90
C THR A 128 27.71 3.36 -8.94
N TYR A 129 26.93 3.67 -9.96
CA TYR A 129 25.71 3.03 -10.39
C TYR A 129 26.01 2.34 -11.71
N ASP A 130 26.38 1.07 -11.64
CA ASP A 130 26.47 0.21 -12.83
C ASP A 130 25.08 -0.32 -13.23
N SER A 131 25.01 -0.96 -14.41
CA SER A 131 23.76 -1.53 -14.94
C SER A 131 23.04 -2.46 -13.98
N THR A 132 23.76 -3.25 -13.18
CA THR A 132 23.17 -4.21 -12.23
C THR A 132 22.59 -3.47 -11.02
N ARG A 133 23.34 -2.49 -10.50
CA ARG A 133 22.88 -1.67 -9.37
C ARG A 133 21.68 -0.81 -9.77
N ILE A 134 21.73 -0.18 -10.94
CA ILE A 134 20.61 0.61 -11.48
C ILE A 134 19.38 -0.29 -11.64
N GLU A 135 19.50 -1.47 -12.25
CA GLU A 135 18.36 -2.39 -12.41
C GLU A 135 17.75 -2.76 -11.05
N ARG A 136 18.57 -3.17 -10.08
CA ARG A 136 18.10 -3.57 -8.74
C ARG A 136 17.34 -2.46 -8.03
N GLU A 137 17.91 -1.25 -8.01
CA GLU A 137 17.31 -0.11 -7.32
C GLU A 137 16.06 0.41 -8.06
N LEU A 138 16.07 0.40 -9.39
CA LEU A 138 14.92 0.77 -10.22
C LEU A 138 13.73 -0.16 -9.96
N LEU A 139 13.95 -1.48 -9.89
CA LEU A 139 12.89 -2.46 -9.63
C LEU A 139 12.33 -2.39 -8.20
N SER A 140 13.08 -1.79 -7.27
CA SER A 140 12.71 -1.65 -5.87
C SER A 140 12.01 -0.31 -5.57
N CYS A 141 12.00 0.65 -6.51
CA CYS A 141 11.43 1.97 -6.26
C CYS A 141 9.91 2.03 -6.51
N ASN A 142 9.23 2.94 -5.80
CA ASN A 142 7.78 3.11 -5.88
C ASN A 142 7.28 3.75 -7.19
N GLN A 143 8.16 4.35 -7.99
CA GLN A 143 7.82 4.94 -9.30
C GLN A 143 8.39 4.12 -10.48
N LYS A 144 8.71 2.84 -10.26
CA LYS A 144 9.34 1.99 -11.26
C LYS A 144 8.52 1.89 -12.55
N GLU A 145 7.20 1.85 -12.46
CA GLU A 145 6.31 1.80 -13.63
C GLU A 145 6.45 3.06 -14.50
N ARG A 146 6.60 4.24 -13.88
CA ARG A 146 6.80 5.52 -14.59
C ARG A 146 8.13 5.51 -15.34
N LEU A 147 9.21 5.11 -14.66
CA LEU A 147 10.57 5.11 -15.23
C LEU A 147 10.72 4.04 -16.31
N LEU A 148 10.20 2.82 -16.10
CA LEU A 148 10.21 1.74 -17.09
C LEU A 148 9.40 2.13 -18.33
N ALA A 149 8.19 2.68 -18.17
CA ALA A 149 7.38 3.11 -19.31
C ALA A 149 8.01 4.25 -20.12
N SER A 150 8.74 5.15 -19.47
CA SER A 150 9.32 6.34 -20.11
C SER A 150 10.66 6.06 -20.84
N TYR A 151 11.48 5.17 -20.27
CA TYR A 151 12.87 4.96 -20.71
C TYR A 151 13.15 3.56 -21.24
N PHE A 152 12.36 2.55 -20.86
CA PHE A 152 12.56 1.15 -21.27
C PHE A 152 11.22 0.48 -21.66
N PRO A 153 10.53 0.96 -22.71
CA PRO A 153 9.20 0.46 -23.09
C PRO A 153 9.18 -1.04 -23.44
N ASP A 154 10.19 -1.57 -24.12
CA ASP A 154 10.24 -2.98 -24.50
C ASP A 154 10.55 -3.86 -23.28
N SER A 155 11.45 -3.42 -22.41
CA SER A 155 11.70 -4.10 -21.12
C SER A 155 10.50 -4.02 -20.19
N ASN A 156 9.76 -2.90 -20.20
CA ASN A 156 8.52 -2.76 -19.45
C ASN A 156 7.47 -3.75 -19.95
N ASP A 157 7.31 -3.89 -21.27
CA ASP A 157 6.39 -4.86 -21.86
C ASP A 157 6.81 -6.30 -21.56
N LYS A 158 8.11 -6.63 -21.65
CA LYS A 158 8.65 -7.94 -21.24
C LYS A 158 8.47 -8.19 -19.75
N TYR A 159 8.68 -7.19 -18.90
CA TYR A 159 8.46 -7.29 -17.45
C TYR A 159 6.98 -7.49 -17.12
N ARG A 160 6.08 -6.75 -17.77
CA ARG A 160 4.65 -6.98 -17.64
C ARG A 160 4.30 -8.39 -18.10
N GLN A 161 4.81 -8.82 -19.25
CA GLN A 161 4.61 -10.18 -19.78
C GLN A 161 5.19 -11.25 -18.84
N SER A 162 6.33 -11.06 -18.20
CA SER A 162 6.88 -12.02 -17.24
C SER A 162 6.05 -12.07 -15.95
N ILE A 163 5.52 -10.94 -15.47
CA ILE A 163 4.53 -10.91 -14.38
C ILE A 163 3.22 -11.59 -14.82
N TYR A 164 2.81 -11.48 -16.09
CA TYR A 164 1.68 -12.22 -16.65
C TYR A 164 1.97 -13.73 -16.78
N ILE A 165 3.19 -14.12 -17.15
CA ILE A 165 3.62 -15.52 -17.31
C ILE A 165 3.83 -16.21 -15.95
N ASP A 166 4.39 -15.54 -14.94
CA ASP A 166 4.48 -16.09 -13.59
C ASP A 166 3.08 -16.22 -12.94
N LYS A 167 2.17 -15.29 -13.23
CA LYS A 167 0.76 -15.42 -12.88
C LYS A 167 0.02 -16.47 -13.72
N SER A 168 0.50 -16.80 -14.93
CA SER A 168 -0.06 -17.86 -15.77
C SER A 168 0.46 -19.23 -15.38
N ASN A 169 1.72 -19.39 -15.00
CA ASN A 169 2.29 -20.65 -14.51
C ASN A 169 1.73 -21.04 -13.13
N GLN A 170 1.30 -20.08 -12.30
CA GLN A 170 0.47 -20.35 -11.11
C GLN A 170 -1.01 -20.62 -11.46
N LYS A 171 -1.46 -20.31 -12.69
CA LYS A 171 -2.82 -20.55 -13.20
C LYS A 171 -2.92 -21.73 -14.17
N ASP A 172 -1.82 -22.31 -14.63
CA ASP A 172 -1.82 -23.39 -15.63
C ASP A 172 -2.22 -24.75 -15.03
N GLU A 173 -2.45 -24.84 -13.71
CA GLU A 173 -3.27 -25.92 -13.13
C GLU A 173 -4.79 -25.67 -13.25
N ASN A 174 -5.25 -24.48 -13.63
CA ASN A 174 -6.68 -24.16 -13.74
C ASN A 174 -7.01 -23.19 -14.89
N ASN A 175 -7.02 -23.78 -16.09
CA ASN A 175 -7.98 -23.54 -17.18
C ASN A 175 -7.99 -22.16 -17.90
N LYS A 176 -7.71 -22.22 -19.21
CA LYS A 176 -7.59 -21.11 -20.16
C LYS A 176 -8.98 -20.68 -20.67
N LEU A 177 -9.49 -19.55 -20.18
CA LEU A 177 -10.61 -18.81 -20.81
C LEU A 177 -10.11 -17.42 -21.23
N THR A 178 -10.14 -17.14 -22.53
CA THR A 178 -9.80 -15.84 -23.10
C THR A 178 -10.87 -14.82 -22.66
N LEU A 179 -10.55 -13.89 -21.76
CA LEU A 179 -11.49 -12.85 -21.32
C LEU A 179 -11.48 -11.69 -22.34
N THR A 180 -12.40 -11.70 -23.29
CA THR A 180 -12.80 -10.50 -24.03
C THR A 180 -13.73 -9.69 -23.14
N MET A 181 -13.31 -8.48 -22.74
CA MET A 181 -14.17 -7.56 -21.97
C MET A 181 -15.29 -7.03 -22.86
N THR A 182 -16.52 -7.17 -22.40
CA THR A 182 -17.73 -6.65 -23.03
C THR A 182 -17.92 -5.17 -22.71
N GLU A 183 -18.79 -4.48 -23.46
CA GLU A 183 -19.22 -3.12 -23.13
C GLU A 183 -19.84 -3.03 -21.73
N GLU A 184 -20.58 -4.07 -21.34
CA GLU A 184 -21.15 -4.18 -19.99
C GLU A 184 -20.05 -4.28 -18.92
N ASP A 185 -19.00 -5.05 -19.15
CA ASP A 185 -17.86 -5.13 -18.22
C ASP A 185 -17.21 -3.75 -18.02
N VAL A 186 -17.04 -2.99 -19.11
CA VAL A 186 -16.50 -1.61 -19.07
C VAL A 186 -17.43 -0.67 -18.33
N PHE A 187 -18.74 -0.74 -18.59
CA PHE A 187 -19.74 0.06 -17.88
C PHE A 187 -19.71 -0.21 -16.37
N GLN A 188 -19.64 -1.47 -15.97
CA GLN A 188 -19.65 -1.87 -14.56
C GLN A 188 -18.36 -1.52 -13.84
N ILE A 189 -17.21 -1.65 -14.50
CA ILE A 189 -15.92 -1.16 -13.97
C ILE A 189 -15.99 0.36 -13.77
N THR A 190 -16.52 1.09 -14.75
CA THR A 190 -16.65 2.55 -14.68
C THR A 190 -17.58 2.98 -13.55
N LYS A 191 -18.76 2.35 -13.45
CA LYS A 191 -19.72 2.58 -12.36
C LYS A 191 -19.09 2.30 -11.00
N THR A 192 -18.36 1.19 -10.87
CA THR A 192 -17.63 0.82 -9.65
C THR A 192 -16.61 1.90 -9.28
N ALA A 193 -15.80 2.37 -10.23
CA ALA A 193 -14.79 3.39 -9.99
C ALA A 193 -15.39 4.73 -9.53
N ILE A 194 -16.50 5.16 -10.16
CA ILE A 194 -17.20 6.39 -9.78
C ILE A 194 -17.75 6.29 -8.36
N ILE A 195 -18.36 5.15 -8.00
CA ILE A 195 -18.87 4.93 -6.64
C ILE A 195 -17.74 4.95 -5.61
N ILE A 196 -16.60 4.31 -5.91
CA ILE A 196 -15.43 4.34 -5.01
C ILE A 196 -14.93 5.77 -4.80
N LEU A 197 -14.83 6.57 -5.87
CA LEU A 197 -14.45 7.99 -5.73
C LEU A 197 -15.44 8.78 -4.87
N GLU A 198 -16.73 8.48 -4.96
CA GLU A 198 -17.74 9.11 -4.11
C GLU A 198 -17.63 8.65 -2.65
N ILE A 199 -17.27 7.39 -2.39
CA ILE A 199 -16.99 6.88 -1.04
C ILE A 199 -15.78 7.59 -0.43
N GLU A 200 -14.70 7.80 -1.18
CA GLU A 200 -13.52 8.53 -0.68
C GLU A 200 -13.87 9.98 -0.30
N LYS A 201 -14.72 10.67 -1.07
CA LYS A 201 -15.20 12.01 -0.70
C LYS A 201 -16.00 12.02 0.60
N ILE A 202 -16.87 11.02 0.81
CA ILE A 202 -17.63 10.86 2.06
C ILE A 202 -16.68 10.61 3.22
N ARG A 203 -15.63 9.81 2.99
CA ARG A 203 -14.59 9.53 3.98
C ARG A 203 -13.84 10.80 4.37
N GLU A 204 -13.39 11.60 3.39
CA GLU A 204 -12.78 12.91 3.64
C GLU A 204 -13.71 13.81 4.46
N GLU A 205 -14.98 13.94 4.04
CA GLU A 205 -15.99 14.72 4.77
C GLU A 205 -16.17 14.24 6.22
N TYR A 206 -16.14 12.93 6.46
CA TYR A 206 -16.30 12.37 7.80
C TYR A 206 -15.17 12.79 8.74
N PHE A 207 -13.93 12.82 8.26
CA PHE A 207 -12.77 13.19 9.07
C PHE A 207 -12.65 14.71 9.28
N GLU A 208 -13.28 15.51 8.44
CA GLU A 208 -13.39 16.97 8.61
C GLU A 208 -14.58 17.40 9.48
N ALA A 209 -15.62 16.57 9.58
CA ALA A 209 -16.87 16.89 10.27
C ALA A 209 -16.79 16.87 11.81
N SER A 210 -17.65 17.66 12.46
CA SER A 210 -17.95 17.58 13.89
C SER A 210 -18.54 16.22 14.28
N TRP A 211 -18.36 15.81 15.54
CA TRP A 211 -18.94 14.57 16.05
C TRP A 211 -20.46 14.47 15.87
N ASP A 212 -21.18 15.58 16.01
CA ASP A 212 -22.64 15.63 15.83
C ASP A 212 -23.08 15.35 14.38
N ASP A 213 -22.20 15.62 13.40
CA ASP A 213 -22.50 15.47 11.97
C ASP A 213 -21.99 14.16 11.38
N LYS A 214 -21.01 13.52 12.03
CA LYS A 214 -20.37 12.28 11.56
C LYS A 214 -21.34 11.16 11.24
N LYS A 215 -22.42 11.03 12.02
CA LYS A 215 -23.50 10.07 11.73
C LYS A 215 -24.22 10.38 10.42
N ASN A 216 -24.52 11.65 10.16
CA ASN A 216 -25.16 12.07 8.91
C ASN A 216 -24.26 11.79 7.72
N VAL A 217 -22.95 11.92 7.88
CA VAL A 217 -21.97 11.56 6.84
C VAL A 217 -21.98 10.05 6.59
N LEU A 218 -21.93 9.20 7.63
CA LEU A 218 -22.04 7.74 7.47
C LEU A 218 -23.34 7.31 6.81
N ASN A 219 -24.46 7.99 7.10
CA ASN A 219 -25.75 7.70 6.48
C ASN A 219 -25.73 7.86 4.94
N LYS A 220 -24.80 8.67 4.40
CA LYS A 220 -24.64 8.80 2.95
C LYS A 220 -24.17 7.50 2.29
N LEU A 221 -23.63 6.53 3.03
CA LEU A 221 -23.21 5.24 2.49
C LEU A 221 -24.39 4.31 2.15
N TYR A 222 -25.56 4.53 2.75
CA TYR A 222 -26.78 3.74 2.46
C TYR A 222 -27.35 3.95 1.05
N ARG A 223 -26.77 4.84 0.24
CA ARG A 223 -27.14 5.00 -1.18
C ARG A 223 -26.49 3.98 -2.12
N PHE A 224 -25.49 3.24 -1.64
CA PHE A 224 -24.72 2.27 -2.44
C PHE A 224 -25.11 0.78 -2.34
N PRO A 225 -25.95 0.29 -1.40
CA PRO A 225 -26.30 -1.14 -1.33
C PRO A 225 -26.80 -1.73 -2.66
N ASP A 226 -27.68 -1.02 -3.36
CA ASP A 226 -28.24 -1.44 -4.67
C ASP A 226 -27.21 -1.51 -5.80
N HIS A 227 -26.01 -0.98 -5.57
CA HIS A 227 -24.91 -0.98 -6.52
C HIS A 227 -23.68 -1.69 -5.98
N SER A 228 -23.77 -2.27 -4.78
CA SER A 228 -22.64 -2.80 -4.05
C SER A 228 -22.13 -4.08 -4.69
N ASN A 229 -20.82 -4.11 -4.91
CA ASN A 229 -20.06 -5.28 -5.31
C ASN A 229 -18.92 -5.51 -4.33
N GLU A 230 -18.17 -6.58 -4.53
CA GLU A 230 -17.08 -6.95 -3.63
C GLU A 230 -16.01 -5.84 -3.54
N ARG A 231 -15.83 -4.99 -4.56
CA ARG A 231 -14.90 -3.85 -4.49
C ARG A 231 -15.48 -2.66 -3.73
N ILE A 232 -16.74 -2.30 -4.01
CA ILE A 232 -17.46 -1.21 -3.32
C ILE A 232 -17.58 -1.54 -1.84
N ALA A 233 -18.00 -2.76 -1.51
CA ALA A 233 -18.06 -3.24 -0.13
C ALA A 233 -16.68 -3.16 0.54
N SER A 234 -15.60 -3.54 -0.15
CA SER A 234 -14.23 -3.42 0.37
C SER A 234 -13.89 -1.98 0.74
N ALA A 235 -14.17 -1.02 -0.14
CA ALA A 235 -13.88 0.40 0.11
C ALA A 235 -14.70 0.95 1.30
N ILE A 236 -15.96 0.54 1.42
CA ILE A 236 -16.78 0.92 2.57
C ILE A 236 -16.23 0.28 3.86
N PHE A 237 -15.84 -0.99 3.83
CA PHE A 237 -15.28 -1.64 5.02
C PHE A 237 -13.92 -1.07 5.43
N ASP A 238 -13.06 -0.68 4.48
CA ASP A 238 -11.82 0.05 4.79
C ASP A 238 -12.12 1.37 5.51
N PHE A 239 -13.13 2.11 5.04
CA PHE A 239 -13.57 3.32 5.72
C PHE A 239 -14.13 3.01 7.13
N LEU A 240 -15.01 2.02 7.26
CA LEU A 240 -15.59 1.67 8.57
C LEU A 240 -14.54 1.13 9.56
N GLU A 241 -13.49 0.48 9.07
CA GLU A 241 -12.34 0.04 9.87
C GLU A 241 -11.58 1.23 10.45
N ASP A 242 -11.30 2.26 9.65
CA ASP A 242 -10.68 3.50 10.16
C ASP A 242 -11.56 4.15 11.23
N VAL A 243 -12.88 4.17 11.02
CA VAL A 243 -13.82 4.72 12.00
C VAL A 243 -13.85 3.87 13.27
N ALA A 244 -13.83 2.55 13.12
CA ALA A 244 -13.77 1.63 14.24
C ALA A 244 -12.51 1.86 15.06
N HIS A 245 -11.33 2.08 14.46
CA HIS A 245 -10.10 2.37 15.19
C HIS A 245 -10.15 3.62 16.08
N LEU A 246 -11.08 4.53 15.83
CA LEU A 246 -11.32 5.68 16.72
C LEU A 246 -12.01 5.29 18.05
N THR A 247 -12.47 4.03 18.25
CA THR A 247 -13.16 3.59 19.48
C THR A 247 -12.36 3.88 20.73
N SER A 248 -11.05 3.66 20.69
CA SER A 248 -10.12 3.99 21.78
C SER A 248 -10.20 5.46 22.23
N VAL A 249 -10.73 6.36 21.41
CA VAL A 249 -10.91 7.80 21.64
C VAL A 249 -12.36 8.16 22.06
N LYS A 250 -13.18 7.17 22.46
CA LYS A 250 -14.60 7.30 22.87
C LYS A 250 -15.55 7.66 21.73
N ILE A 251 -15.73 6.76 20.76
CA ILE A 251 -16.82 6.95 19.79
C ILE A 251 -18.20 6.89 20.49
N PRO A 252 -19.18 7.67 20.03
CA PRO A 252 -20.57 7.52 20.44
C PRO A 252 -21.18 6.15 20.07
N SER A 253 -22.13 5.66 20.87
CA SER A 253 -22.80 4.37 20.64
C SER A 253 -23.60 4.33 19.33
N ASP A 254 -24.10 5.48 18.87
CA ASP A 254 -24.87 5.58 17.63
C ASP A 254 -24.00 5.54 16.37
N ILE A 255 -22.73 5.96 16.46
CA ILE A 255 -21.72 5.70 15.42
C ILE A 255 -21.42 4.20 15.34
N ALA A 256 -21.21 3.53 16.48
CA ALA A 256 -21.02 2.07 16.50
C ALA A 256 -22.23 1.32 15.92
N GLY A 257 -23.45 1.77 16.24
CA GLY A 257 -24.68 1.23 15.64
C GLY A 257 -24.77 1.47 14.13
N SER A 258 -24.25 2.60 13.64
CA SER A 258 -24.18 2.90 12.20
C SER A 258 -23.20 1.97 11.48
N ILE A 259 -22.03 1.70 12.07
CA ILE A 259 -21.04 0.74 11.55
C ILE A 259 -21.69 -0.66 11.46
N HIS A 260 -22.31 -1.12 12.55
CA HIS A 260 -23.02 -2.40 12.60
C HIS A 260 -24.06 -2.52 11.49
N SER A 261 -24.92 -1.53 11.36
CA SER A 261 -25.99 -1.53 10.36
C SER A 261 -25.46 -1.54 8.93
N LEU A 262 -24.40 -0.80 8.63
CA LEU A 262 -23.75 -0.80 7.31
C LEU A 262 -23.09 -2.15 6.99
N VAL A 263 -22.43 -2.79 7.96
CA VAL A 263 -21.87 -4.14 7.79
C VAL A 263 -22.95 -5.15 7.44
N LEU A 264 -24.05 -5.17 8.20
CA LEU A 264 -25.19 -6.05 7.95
C LEU A 264 -25.87 -5.79 6.59
N THR A 265 -25.83 -4.55 6.12
CA THR A 265 -26.43 -4.15 4.85
C THR A 265 -25.58 -4.55 3.65
N LEU A 266 -24.25 -4.44 3.76
CA LEU A 266 -23.33 -4.53 2.61
C LEU A 266 -22.64 -5.89 2.47
N PHE A 267 -22.62 -6.69 3.54
CA PHE A 267 -22.10 -8.06 3.50
C PHE A 267 -23.26 -9.08 3.55
N PRO A 268 -23.23 -10.17 2.75
CA PRO A 268 -22.27 -10.46 1.69
C PRO A 268 -22.64 -9.73 0.39
N SER A 269 -21.69 -8.99 -0.19
CA SER A 269 -21.83 -8.44 -1.55
C SER A 269 -21.94 -9.56 -2.58
N SER A 270 -22.72 -9.34 -3.64
CA SER A 270 -23.18 -10.41 -4.55
C SER A 270 -23.09 -10.07 -6.04
N TYR A 271 -22.21 -9.16 -6.44
CA TYR A 271 -22.20 -8.66 -7.81
C TYR A 271 -21.36 -9.54 -8.74
N ASN A 272 -20.15 -9.91 -8.33
CA ASN A 272 -19.33 -10.89 -9.04
C ASN A 272 -19.21 -12.11 -8.14
N ASN A 273 -19.38 -13.33 -8.63
CA ASN A 273 -19.23 -14.56 -7.82
C ASN A 273 -17.78 -14.82 -7.36
N ASP A 274 -17.02 -13.77 -7.04
CA ASP A 274 -15.68 -13.79 -6.49
C ASP A 274 -15.73 -14.14 -4.99
N THR A 275 -15.80 -15.45 -4.74
CA THR A 275 -15.80 -16.02 -3.39
C THR A 275 -14.55 -15.60 -2.59
N LYS A 276 -13.39 -15.41 -3.23
CA LYS A 276 -12.17 -14.98 -2.54
C LYS A 276 -12.32 -13.56 -2.01
N LYS A 277 -12.73 -12.62 -2.87
CA LYS A 277 -12.93 -11.22 -2.45
C LYS A 277 -14.04 -11.10 -1.40
N ARG A 278 -15.08 -11.95 -1.48
CA ARG A 278 -16.11 -12.04 -0.45
C ARG A 278 -15.54 -12.50 0.90
N ILE A 279 -14.68 -13.51 0.92
CA ILE A 279 -14.01 -13.95 2.16
C ILE A 279 -13.12 -12.82 2.72
N GLU A 280 -12.33 -12.14 1.87
CA GLU A 280 -11.52 -10.99 2.29
C GLU A 280 -12.37 -9.88 2.95
N ASN A 281 -13.48 -9.52 2.32
CA ASN A 281 -14.42 -8.54 2.89
C ASN A 281 -15.06 -9.03 4.19
N GLY A 282 -15.35 -10.33 4.29
CA GLY A 282 -15.82 -10.96 5.52
C GLY A 282 -14.80 -10.80 6.64
N LYS A 283 -13.51 -11.04 6.36
CA LYS A 283 -12.43 -10.86 7.36
C LYS A 283 -12.33 -9.41 7.84
N LYS A 284 -12.50 -8.42 6.95
CA LYS A 284 -12.59 -7.00 7.35
C LYS A 284 -13.78 -6.74 8.29
N CYS A 285 -14.96 -7.29 7.97
CA CYS A 285 -16.13 -7.17 8.84
C CYS A 285 -15.87 -7.80 10.23
N VAL A 286 -15.22 -8.97 10.26
CA VAL A 286 -14.83 -9.64 11.50
C VAL A 286 -13.87 -8.77 12.31
N TYR A 287 -12.87 -8.18 11.66
CA TYR A 287 -11.89 -7.31 12.32
C TYR A 287 -12.54 -6.04 12.88
N ILE A 288 -13.45 -5.40 12.14
CA ILE A 288 -14.27 -4.28 12.63
C ILE A 288 -15.04 -4.69 13.89
N GLY A 289 -15.73 -5.84 13.85
CA GLY A 289 -16.47 -6.37 14.99
C GLY A 289 -15.59 -6.64 16.21
N TYR A 290 -14.39 -7.19 15.98
CA TYR A 290 -13.38 -7.42 17.01
C TYR A 290 -12.91 -6.12 17.65
N ILE A 291 -12.50 -5.11 16.87
CA ILE A 291 -12.04 -3.81 17.41
C ILE A 291 -13.12 -3.15 18.25
N LEU A 292 -14.36 -3.10 17.75
CA LEU A 292 -15.48 -2.52 18.48
C LEU A 292 -15.68 -3.21 19.83
N ALA A 293 -15.64 -4.54 19.88
CA ALA A 293 -15.77 -5.29 21.12
C ALA A 293 -14.56 -5.10 22.05
N TYR A 294 -13.34 -5.25 21.51
CA TYR A 294 -12.09 -5.12 22.25
C TYR A 294 -12.00 -3.75 22.93
N ASP A 295 -12.13 -2.66 22.19
CA ASP A 295 -11.98 -1.31 22.74
C ASP A 295 -13.11 -0.99 23.71
N ALA A 296 -14.33 -1.46 23.43
CA ALA A 296 -15.46 -1.33 24.33
C ALA A 296 -15.21 -1.98 25.69
N PHE A 297 -14.57 -3.16 25.71
CA PHE A 297 -14.23 -3.85 26.95
C PHE A 297 -13.02 -3.25 27.66
N ILE A 298 -11.94 -3.00 26.91
CA ILE A 298 -10.64 -2.67 27.51
C ILE A 298 -10.54 -1.19 27.87
N HIS A 299 -11.07 -0.31 27.03
CA HIS A 299 -10.87 1.14 27.13
C HIS A 299 -12.12 1.91 27.57
N LEU A 300 -13.32 1.46 27.19
CA LEU A 300 -14.55 2.25 27.40
C LEU A 300 -15.45 1.72 28.52
N ASN A 301 -15.36 0.43 28.85
CA ASN A 301 -16.34 -0.28 29.69
C ASN A 301 -17.80 -0.05 29.22
N ASN A 302 -18.01 -0.04 27.90
CA ASN A 302 -19.30 0.23 27.27
C ASN A 302 -19.85 -1.05 26.62
N LEU A 303 -20.70 -1.79 27.35
CA LEU A 303 -21.25 -3.05 26.86
C LEU A 303 -22.15 -2.88 25.63
N LYS A 304 -22.75 -1.70 25.43
CA LYS A 304 -23.61 -1.43 24.27
C LYS A 304 -22.84 -1.42 22.96
N ILE A 305 -21.66 -0.79 22.95
CA ILE A 305 -20.76 -0.81 21.80
C ILE A 305 -20.25 -2.25 21.56
N ALA A 306 -19.94 -2.98 22.64
CA ALA A 306 -19.52 -4.36 22.53
C ALA A 306 -20.59 -5.28 21.92
N GLU A 307 -21.88 -5.08 22.24
CA GLU A 307 -22.98 -5.82 21.60
C GLU A 307 -22.96 -5.68 20.08
N TYR A 308 -22.73 -4.46 19.56
CA TYR A 308 -22.63 -4.23 18.12
C TYR A 308 -21.45 -5.00 17.50
N GLY A 309 -20.28 -4.97 18.15
CA GLY A 309 -19.11 -5.73 17.70
C GLY A 309 -19.34 -7.24 17.67
N LEU A 310 -19.85 -7.81 18.76
CA LEU A 310 -20.17 -9.24 18.86
C LEU A 310 -21.30 -9.67 17.90
N SER A 311 -22.27 -8.79 17.67
CA SER A 311 -23.34 -9.02 16.68
C SER A 311 -22.79 -9.09 15.25
N ILE A 312 -21.81 -8.26 14.90
CA ILE A 312 -21.10 -8.36 13.61
C ILE A 312 -20.43 -9.74 13.49
N LEU A 313 -19.72 -10.20 14.54
CA LEU A 313 -19.09 -11.52 14.53
C LEU A 313 -20.11 -12.65 14.32
N LYS A 314 -21.23 -12.62 15.06
CA LYS A 314 -22.35 -13.57 14.88
C LYS A 314 -22.88 -13.52 13.45
N PHE A 315 -23.15 -12.32 12.92
CA PHE A 315 -23.67 -12.14 11.58
C PHE A 315 -22.74 -12.75 10.52
N VAL A 316 -21.45 -12.43 10.58
CA VAL A 316 -20.47 -12.90 9.59
C VAL A 316 -20.27 -14.41 9.70
N TYR A 317 -20.25 -14.99 10.90
CA TYR A 317 -20.23 -16.44 11.09
C TYR A 317 -21.41 -17.12 10.39
N ARG A 318 -22.62 -16.58 10.59
CA ARG A 318 -23.83 -17.15 10.00
C ARG A 318 -23.86 -17.04 8.48
N GLU A 319 -23.41 -15.92 7.94
CA GLU A 319 -23.24 -15.74 6.50
C GLU A 319 -22.17 -16.67 5.93
N GLY A 320 -21.09 -16.91 6.68
CA GLY A 320 -20.08 -17.93 6.41
C GLY A 320 -20.71 -19.31 6.22
N LYS A 321 -21.52 -19.76 7.19
CA LYS A 321 -22.24 -21.04 7.12
C LYS A 321 -23.22 -21.10 5.95
N ARG A 322 -24.04 -20.05 5.79
CA ARG A 322 -25.07 -19.98 4.74
C ARG A 322 -24.47 -20.07 3.33
N LYS A 323 -23.26 -19.57 3.13
CA LYS A 323 -22.55 -19.52 1.85
C LYS A 323 -21.40 -20.54 1.73
N ASN A 324 -21.24 -21.44 2.70
CA ASN A 324 -20.17 -22.45 2.77
C ASN A 324 -18.75 -21.86 2.73
N MET A 325 -18.50 -20.77 3.47
CA MET A 325 -17.19 -20.12 3.57
C MET A 325 -16.49 -20.51 4.88
N GLN A 326 -16.03 -21.76 4.98
CA GLN A 326 -15.45 -22.32 6.22
C GLN A 326 -14.27 -21.49 6.76
N GLU A 327 -13.40 -21.00 5.88
CA GLU A 327 -12.27 -20.13 6.27
C GLU A 327 -12.72 -18.89 7.07
N LEU A 328 -13.88 -18.33 6.73
CA LEU A 328 -14.42 -17.17 7.42
C LEU A 328 -15.03 -17.56 8.77
N ASN A 329 -15.65 -18.74 8.86
CA ASN A 329 -16.15 -19.29 10.12
C ASN A 329 -15.01 -19.55 11.11
N ASP A 330 -13.92 -20.16 10.65
CA ASP A 330 -12.74 -20.44 11.47
C ASP A 330 -12.13 -19.13 11.98
N TYR A 331 -12.01 -18.12 11.11
CA TYR A 331 -11.51 -16.80 11.48
C TYR A 331 -12.38 -16.11 12.56
N VAL A 332 -13.71 -16.20 12.48
CA VAL A 332 -14.58 -15.68 13.55
C VAL A 332 -14.30 -16.37 14.89
N LEU A 333 -14.17 -17.70 14.88
CA LEU A 333 -13.91 -18.47 16.10
C LEU A 333 -12.54 -18.12 16.71
N GLU A 334 -11.52 -17.90 15.88
CA GLU A 334 -10.22 -17.39 16.31
C GLU A 334 -10.34 -16.03 17.02
N GLN A 335 -11.13 -15.10 16.47
CA GLN A 335 -11.33 -13.79 17.10
C GLN A 335 -12.11 -13.86 18.42
N TYR A 336 -13.07 -14.78 18.56
CA TYR A 336 -13.70 -15.05 19.85
C TYR A 336 -12.69 -15.58 20.88
N GLN A 337 -11.81 -16.49 20.47
CA GLN A 337 -10.76 -17.01 21.33
C GLN A 337 -9.78 -15.90 21.75
N GLU A 338 -9.42 -15.01 20.83
CA GLU A 338 -8.54 -13.87 21.11
C GLU A 338 -9.18 -12.88 22.10
N LEU A 339 -10.47 -12.59 21.97
CA LEU A 339 -11.23 -11.80 22.95
C LEU A 339 -11.23 -12.46 24.33
N GLU A 340 -11.53 -13.75 24.42
CA GLU A 340 -11.52 -14.50 25.68
C GLU A 340 -10.16 -14.45 26.37
N GLN A 341 -9.08 -14.66 25.61
CA GLN A 341 -7.70 -14.59 26.12
C GLN A 341 -7.34 -13.17 26.59
N THR A 342 -7.70 -12.16 25.80
CA THR A 342 -7.42 -10.76 26.14
C THR A 342 -8.12 -10.32 27.42
N LEU A 343 -9.34 -10.81 27.63
CA LEU A 343 -10.13 -10.51 28.82
C LEU A 343 -9.64 -11.29 30.05
N ASP A 344 -8.81 -12.32 29.88
CA ASP A 344 -8.28 -13.10 30.99
C ASP A 344 -7.12 -12.40 31.71
N ARG A 345 -7.50 -11.40 32.51
CA ARG A 345 -6.58 -10.54 33.28
C ARG A 345 -6.89 -10.63 34.76
N PRO A 346 -6.18 -11.49 35.53
CA PRO A 346 -6.42 -11.67 36.97
C PRO A 346 -6.33 -10.37 37.78
N GLU A 347 -5.60 -9.38 37.27
CA GLU A 347 -5.43 -8.06 37.88
C GLU A 347 -6.62 -7.10 37.67
N ARG A 348 -7.58 -7.45 36.78
CA ARG A 348 -8.74 -6.62 36.45
C ARG A 348 -10.05 -7.26 36.90
N ASN A 349 -10.67 -6.67 37.93
CA ASN A 349 -11.97 -7.13 38.47
C ASN A 349 -13.18 -6.59 37.71
N ASP A 350 -12.99 -5.63 36.79
CA ASP A 350 -14.05 -4.96 36.04
C ASP A 350 -14.48 -5.72 34.78
N LEU A 351 -13.75 -6.77 34.38
CA LEU A 351 -13.98 -7.51 33.13
C LEU A 351 -14.99 -8.66 33.26
N VAL A 352 -15.58 -8.90 34.43
CA VAL A 352 -16.52 -10.02 34.66
C VAL A 352 -17.70 -9.97 33.68
N ASN A 353 -18.31 -8.80 33.54
CA ASN A 353 -19.44 -8.59 32.63
C ASN A 353 -19.04 -8.74 31.15
N ALA A 354 -17.83 -8.32 30.79
CA ALA A 354 -17.30 -8.48 29.44
C ALA A 354 -17.10 -9.96 29.08
N LYS A 355 -16.49 -10.74 29.99
CA LYS A 355 -16.32 -12.20 29.83
C LYS A 355 -17.67 -12.91 29.66
N GLU A 356 -18.66 -12.54 30.47
CA GLU A 356 -20.01 -13.10 30.38
C GLU A 356 -20.69 -12.76 29.05
N LEU A 357 -20.59 -11.51 28.59
CA LEU A 357 -21.17 -11.07 27.32
C LEU A 357 -20.57 -11.82 26.12
N VAL A 358 -19.25 -11.97 26.08
CA VAL A 358 -18.57 -12.75 25.02
C VAL A 358 -19.07 -14.18 24.99
N ARG A 359 -19.20 -14.83 26.16
CA ARG A 359 -19.71 -16.21 26.25
C ARG A 359 -21.13 -16.32 25.72
N ILE A 360 -22.02 -15.40 26.11
CA ILE A 360 -23.42 -15.40 25.66
C ILE A 360 -23.51 -15.33 24.13
N PHE A 361 -22.77 -14.42 23.50
CA PHE A 361 -22.79 -14.31 22.03
C PHE A 361 -22.13 -15.51 21.32
N LYS A 362 -21.08 -16.09 21.93
CA LYS A 362 -20.41 -17.28 21.40
C LYS A 362 -21.32 -18.50 21.42
N ASP A 363 -22.04 -18.70 22.53
CA ASP A 363 -23.00 -19.80 22.68
C ASP A 363 -24.21 -19.65 21.72
N ASP A 364 -24.51 -18.41 21.30
CA ASP A 364 -25.61 -18.06 20.42
C ASP A 364 -25.25 -18.05 18.91
N LEU A 365 -24.01 -18.38 18.54
CA LEU A 365 -23.56 -18.40 17.14
C LEU A 365 -24.38 -19.34 16.24
N GLU A 366 -24.90 -20.43 16.79
CA GLU A 366 -25.70 -21.43 16.08
C GLU A 366 -27.18 -21.07 15.95
N THR A 367 -27.64 -20.03 16.65
CA THR A 367 -29.04 -19.61 16.64
C THR A 367 -29.46 -19.08 15.27
N LYS A 368 -30.67 -19.45 14.83
CA LYS A 368 -31.17 -19.16 13.47
C LYS A 368 -31.61 -17.72 13.24
N ASP A 369 -31.79 -16.91 14.27
CA ASP A 369 -32.10 -15.49 14.13
C ASP A 369 -30.85 -14.61 14.32
N LEU A 370 -30.91 -13.39 13.80
CA LEU A 370 -29.87 -12.37 13.96
C LEU A 370 -30.20 -11.41 15.10
N ILE A 371 -31.15 -11.79 15.97
CA ILE A 371 -31.54 -10.98 17.10
C ILE A 371 -30.37 -11.04 18.10
N PHE A 372 -30.24 -9.98 18.90
CA PHE A 372 -29.34 -10.00 20.04
C PHE A 372 -29.75 -11.13 20.99
N PRO A 373 -28.79 -11.90 21.53
CA PRO A 373 -29.11 -12.95 22.50
C PRO A 373 -29.79 -12.36 23.73
N GLU A 374 -30.62 -13.16 24.40
CA GLU A 374 -31.24 -12.74 25.65
C GLU A 374 -30.16 -12.51 26.72
N LEU A 375 -30.11 -11.28 27.23
CA LEU A 375 -29.16 -10.90 28.27
C LEU A 375 -29.76 -11.07 29.68
N PRO A 376 -28.98 -11.56 30.64
CA PRO A 376 -29.30 -11.45 32.06
C PRO A 376 -29.59 -9.99 32.46
N ASN A 377 -30.51 -9.79 33.40
CA ASN A 377 -30.95 -8.47 33.84
C ASN A 377 -29.81 -7.51 34.24
N HIS A 378 -28.73 -8.02 34.83
CA HIS A 378 -27.59 -7.17 35.23
C HIS A 378 -26.80 -6.66 34.02
N LEU A 379 -26.63 -7.45 32.97
CA LEU A 379 -25.98 -7.00 31.72
C LEU A 379 -26.90 -6.06 30.94
N LEU A 380 -28.20 -6.38 30.87
CA LEU A 380 -29.19 -5.53 30.19
C LEU A 380 -29.26 -4.12 30.79
N GLN A 381 -29.19 -3.99 32.12
CA GLN A 381 -29.16 -2.68 32.77
C GLN A 381 -27.87 -1.89 32.44
N LEU A 382 -26.76 -2.57 32.21
CA LEU A 382 -25.48 -1.94 31.85
C LEU A 382 -25.43 -1.53 30.38
N THR A 383 -26.13 -2.21 29.49
CA THR A 383 -26.24 -1.79 28.08
C THR A 383 -27.14 -0.57 27.95
N ILE A 384 -28.25 -0.51 28.69
CA ILE A 384 -29.16 0.64 28.71
C ILE A 384 -28.53 1.89 29.35
N LYS A 385 -27.67 1.74 30.37
CA LYS A 385 -27.00 2.87 31.03
C LYS A 385 -25.93 3.56 30.18
N ASN A 386 -25.47 2.90 29.12
CA ASN A 386 -24.36 3.34 28.27
C ASN A 386 -24.83 3.81 26.87
N ASP A 387 -26.14 3.89 26.66
CA ASP A 387 -26.82 4.70 25.63
C ASP A 387 -27.05 6.13 26.15
#